data_AF-A0A9D0YLA0-F1
#
_entry.id   AF-A0A9D0YLA0-F1
#
_cell.length_a   1.000
_cell.length_b   1.000
_cell.length_c   1.000
_cell.angle_alpha   90.00
_cell.angle_beta   90.00
_cell.angle_gamma   90.00
#
_symmetry.space_group_name_H-M   'P 1'
#
loop_
_entity.id
_entity.type
_entity.pdbx_description
1 polymer ?
#
loop_
_entity_poly.entity_id
_entity_poly.type
_entity_poly.pdbx_seq_one_letter_code
_entity_poly.pdbx_strand_id
1 'polypeptide(L)'
;MNSMMFHSPNSYNKVHSNWTKKELINPRTTIKLATLFSGIGAIEFALKRLKLSTNIVFASDNDKFVKQSYFENYKISEENWYDDVHDIKGN
;
A
#
# COMPACT_ATOMS: atom_id res chain seq x y z
N MET A 1 8.03 -51.67 -36.01
CA MET A 1 8.88 -50.51 -36.32
C MET A 1 8.42 -49.33 -35.48
N ASN A 2 9.40 -48.62 -34.92
CA ASN A 2 9.29 -47.60 -33.89
C ASN A 2 8.54 -46.33 -34.30
N SER A 3 7.97 -45.67 -33.28
CA SER A 3 8.05 -44.23 -32.98
C SER A 3 7.62 -43.23 -34.07
N MET A 4 6.61 -42.41 -33.79
CA MET A 4 6.83 -41.14 -33.07
C MET A 4 5.49 -40.48 -32.73
N MET A 5 5.26 -40.24 -31.45
CA MET A 5 4.28 -39.26 -30.99
C MET A 5 4.77 -37.87 -31.41
N PHE A 6 4.01 -37.16 -32.22
CA PHE A 6 4.17 -35.70 -32.34
C PHE A 6 3.49 -35.06 -31.14
N HIS A 7 4.25 -34.88 -30.05
CA HIS A 7 3.92 -33.93 -29.01
C HIS A 7 3.99 -32.54 -29.62
N SER A 8 2.87 -31.80 -29.59
CA SER A 8 2.83 -30.39 -29.97
C SER A 8 3.69 -29.59 -28.98
N PRO A 9 4.73 -28.87 -29.44
CA PRO A 9 5.50 -27.97 -28.60
C PRO A 9 4.87 -26.57 -28.69
N ASN A 10 4.19 -26.15 -27.63
CA ASN A 10 4.33 -24.78 -27.11
C ASN A 10 3.50 -24.58 -25.83
N SER A 11 4.14 -24.97 -24.73
CA SER A 11 4.22 -24.23 -23.47
C SER A 11 3.53 -22.86 -23.40
N TYR A 12 2.50 -22.77 -22.56
CA TYR A 12 2.35 -21.74 -21.51
C TYR A 12 2.79 -20.30 -21.87
N ASN A 13 2.12 -19.65 -22.83
CA ASN A 13 2.08 -18.19 -22.87
C ASN A 13 1.10 -17.68 -21.81
N LYS A 14 1.50 -17.71 -20.54
CA LYS A 14 0.80 -16.97 -19.49
C LYS A 14 1.09 -15.50 -19.75
N VAL A 15 0.23 -14.84 -20.53
CA VAL A 15 0.26 -13.38 -20.69
C VAL A 15 0.19 -12.79 -19.30
N HIS A 16 1.33 -12.35 -18.76
CA HIS A 16 1.37 -11.68 -17.48
C HIS A 16 0.63 -10.37 -17.65
N SER A 17 -0.61 -10.31 -17.18
CA SER A 17 -1.38 -9.07 -17.11
C SER A 17 -0.51 -8.04 -16.38
N ASN A 18 -0.27 -6.87 -17.00
CA ASN A 18 0.46 -5.79 -16.35
C ASN A 18 -0.24 -5.45 -15.02
N TRP A 19 0.48 -5.53 -13.91
CA TRP A 19 -0.08 -5.28 -12.58
C TRP A 19 -0.68 -3.88 -12.45
N THR A 20 -0.18 -2.91 -13.21
CA THR A 20 -0.71 -1.54 -13.24
C THR A 20 -2.10 -1.42 -13.86
N LYS A 21 -2.53 -2.43 -14.62
CA LYS A 21 -3.85 -2.49 -15.29
C LYS A 21 -4.83 -3.41 -14.55
N LYS A 22 -4.43 -3.98 -13.41
CA LYS A 22 -5.32 -4.85 -12.65
C LYS A 22 -6.40 -4.01 -11.97
N GLU A 23 -7.64 -4.46 -12.12
CA GLU A 23 -8.76 -3.90 -11.38
C GLU A 23 -8.68 -4.33 -9.90
N LEU A 24 -9.18 -3.46 -9.02
CA LEU A 24 -9.29 -3.78 -7.61
C LEU A 24 -10.40 -4.82 -7.42
N ILE A 25 -10.08 -5.91 -6.72
CA ILE A 25 -11.05 -6.98 -6.43
C ILE A 25 -12.18 -6.46 -5.52
N ASN A 26 -11.85 -5.57 -4.58
CA ASN A 26 -12.79 -5.00 -3.61
C ASN A 26 -12.69 -3.46 -3.59
N PRO A 27 -13.23 -2.76 -4.61
CA PRO A 27 -13.03 -1.32 -4.77
C PRO A 27 -13.72 -0.45 -3.70
N ARG A 28 -14.66 -1.03 -2.94
CA ARG A 28 -15.43 -0.33 -1.89
C ARG A 28 -14.87 -0.52 -0.49
N THR A 29 -13.84 -1.36 -0.31
CA THR A 29 -13.28 -1.63 1.00
C THR A 29 -12.43 -0.44 1.47
N THR A 30 -12.53 -0.12 2.76
CA THR A 30 -11.67 0.86 3.41
C THR A 30 -10.31 0.25 3.72
N ILE A 31 -9.25 0.86 3.22
CA ILE A 31 -7.87 0.51 3.52
C ILE A 31 -7.55 1.02 4.93
N LYS A 32 -7.20 0.12 5.84
CA LYS A 32 -6.62 0.49 7.14
C LYS A 32 -5.13 0.70 6.94
N LEU A 33 -4.70 1.96 6.90
CA LEU A 33 -3.34 2.34 6.56
C LEU A 33 -2.54 2.64 7.82
N ALA A 34 -1.36 2.04 7.94
CA ALA A 34 -0.38 2.41 8.95
C ALA A 34 0.96 2.65 8.28
N THR A 35 1.63 3.76 8.62
CA THR A 35 2.85 4.20 7.92
C THR A 35 4.02 4.35 8.88
N LEU A 36 5.15 3.73 8.52
CA LEU A 36 6.45 3.92 9.16
C LEU A 36 7.29 4.84 8.26
N PHE A 37 8.03 5.77 8.86
CA PHE A 37 8.76 6.81 8.13
C PHE A 37 7.80 7.56 7.18
N SER A 38 6.69 8.01 7.75
CA SER A 38 5.54 8.52 6.99
C SER A 38 5.88 9.75 6.15
N GLY A 39 6.92 10.49 6.52
CA GLY A 39 7.18 11.81 5.98
C GLY A 39 5.92 12.67 6.12
N ILE A 40 5.71 13.57 5.16
CA ILE A 40 4.53 14.45 5.12
C ILE A 40 3.28 13.76 4.52
N GLY A 41 3.27 12.43 4.43
CA GLY A 41 2.11 11.64 4.01
C GLY A 41 1.95 11.46 2.50
N ALA A 42 3.01 11.02 1.81
CA ALA A 42 2.97 10.82 0.35
C ALA A 42 2.02 9.67 -0.07
N ILE A 43 1.98 8.58 0.70
CA ILE A 43 1.14 7.41 0.39
C ILE A 43 -0.34 7.70 0.69
N GLU A 44 -0.63 8.42 1.77
CA GLU A 44 -1.95 8.95 2.13
C GLU A 44 -2.49 9.84 1.00
N PHE A 45 -1.64 10.73 0.48
CA PHE A 45 -1.99 11.59 -0.63
C PHE A 45 -2.29 10.79 -1.91
N ALA A 46 -1.48 9.76 -2.19
CA ALA A 46 -1.70 8.89 -3.35
C ALA A 46 -3.04 8.16 -3.28
N LEU A 47 -3.38 7.56 -2.13
CA LEU A 47 -4.67 6.89 -1.94
C LEU A 47 -5.85 7.86 -2.06
N LYS A 48 -5.71 9.08 -1.52
CA LYS A 48 -6.70 10.16 -1.69
C LYS A 48 -6.91 10.51 -3.17
N ARG A 49 -5.83 10.64 -3.95
CA ARG A 49 -5.90 10.93 -5.40
C ARG A 49 -6.57 9.80 -6.19
N LEU A 50 -6.38 8.56 -5.77
CA LEU A 50 -7.04 7.39 -6.34
C LEU A 50 -8.49 7.21 -5.88
N LYS A 51 -9.00 8.10 -5.00
CA LYS A 51 -10.34 8.02 -4.41
C LYS A 51 -10.58 6.71 -3.66
N LEU A 52 -9.55 6.16 -3.04
CA LEU A 52 -9.64 4.94 -2.24
C LEU A 52 -10.01 5.30 -0.81
N SER A 53 -11.08 4.68 -0.30
CA SER A 53 -11.49 4.84 1.09
C SER A 53 -10.34 4.39 1.98
N THR A 54 -9.86 5.28 2.85
CA THR A 54 -8.68 5.05 3.68
C THR A 54 -8.95 5.52 5.10
N ASN A 55 -8.59 4.70 6.07
CA ASN A 55 -8.60 5.00 7.49
C ASN A 55 -7.16 4.90 8.01
N ILE A 56 -6.56 6.03 8.39
CA ILE A 56 -5.22 6.07 8.97
C ILE A 56 -5.31 5.51 10.39
N VAL A 57 -4.59 4.42 10.65
CA VAL A 57 -4.53 3.74 11.94
C VAL A 57 -3.42 4.35 12.79
N PHE A 58 -2.24 4.52 12.21
CA PHE A 58 -1.16 5.29 12.82
C PHE A 58 -0.20 5.81 11.75
N ALA A 59 0.59 6.82 12.10
CA ALA A 59 1.73 7.29 11.33
C ALA A 59 2.93 7.49 12.26
N SER A 60 4.15 7.36 11.73
CA SER A 60 5.36 7.53 12.50
C SER A 60 6.48 8.19 11.70
N ASP A 61 7.06 9.24 12.28
CA ASP A 61 8.24 9.94 11.79
C ASP A 61 8.89 10.70 12.95
N ASN A 62 10.21 10.87 12.93
CA ASN A 62 10.96 11.45 14.06
C ASN A 62 11.20 12.95 13.93
N ASP A 63 10.79 13.57 12.82
CA ASP A 63 10.95 15.01 12.60
C ASP A 63 9.68 15.79 12.98
N LYS A 64 9.82 16.77 13.88
CA LYS A 64 8.71 17.63 14.35
C LYS A 64 8.06 18.47 13.25
N PHE A 65 8.80 18.91 12.23
CA PHE A 65 8.28 19.68 11.11
C PHE A 65 7.54 18.77 10.13
N VAL A 66 7.97 17.51 10.02
CA VAL A 66 7.20 16.47 9.34
C VAL A 66 5.87 16.26 10.05
N LYS A 67 5.87 16.06 11.37
CA LYS A 67 4.65 15.92 12.17
C LYS A 67 3.69 17.10 11.96
N GLN A 68 4.19 18.33 12.09
CA GLN A 68 3.39 19.53 11.86
C GLN A 68 2.75 19.51 10.46
N SER A 69 3.55 19.27 9.43
CA SER A 69 3.06 19.22 8.05
C SER A 69 2.04 18.11 7.82
N TYR A 70 2.22 16.96 8.46
CA TYR A 70 1.30 15.83 8.38
C TYR A 70 -0.06 16.18 9.01
N PHE A 71 -0.05 16.73 10.23
CA PHE A 71 -1.27 17.07 10.98
C PHE A 71 -2.10 18.18 10.30
N GLU A 72 -1.47 19.11 9.60
CA GLU A 72 -2.18 20.13 8.80
C GLU A 72 -2.91 19.52 7.59
N ASN A 73 -2.47 18.37 7.08
CA ASN A 73 -3.01 17.76 5.87
C ASN A 73 -3.95 16.57 6.12
N TYR A 74 -3.84 15.93 7.30
CA TYR A 74 -4.56 14.70 7.61
C TYR A 74 -5.20 14.75 8.99
N LYS A 75 -6.43 14.25 9.07
CA LYS A 75 -7.15 14.09 10.34
C LYS A 75 -6.64 12.83 11.04
N ILE A 76 -5.69 13.00 11.94
CA ILE A 76 -5.17 11.98 12.85
C ILE A 76 -5.14 12.57 14.26
N SER A 77 -5.26 11.73 15.27
CA SER A 77 -5.13 12.13 16.66
C SER A 77 -3.72 11.85 17.19
N GLU A 78 -3.30 12.59 18.20
CA GLU A 78 -1.95 12.49 18.78
C GLU A 78 -1.61 11.09 19.26
N GLU A 79 -2.58 10.35 19.81
CA GLU A 79 -2.39 8.97 20.27
C GLU A 79 -2.10 7.97 19.14
N ASN A 80 -2.32 8.35 17.89
CA ASN A 80 -2.04 7.55 16.71
C ASN A 80 -0.77 8.03 15.96
N TRP A 81 0.00 8.95 16.56
CA TRP A 81 1.29 9.37 16.05
C TRP A 81 2.43 8.84 16.93
N TYR A 82 3.50 8.35 16.30
CA TYR A 82 4.69 7.85 16.98
C TYR A 82 5.94 8.61 16.51
N ASP A 83 6.63 9.29 17.42
CA ASP A 83 7.88 9.98 17.10
C ASP A 83 9.07 9.00 16.94
N ASP A 84 9.01 7.84 17.60
CA ASP A 84 9.98 6.75 17.42
C ASP A 84 9.25 5.46 17.03
N VAL A 85 9.72 4.81 15.96
CA VAL A 85 9.17 3.54 15.47
C VAL A 85 9.33 2.42 16.51
N HIS A 86 10.31 2.52 17.42
CA HIS A 86 10.53 1.54 18.49
C HIS A 86 9.40 1.53 19.52
N ASP A 87 8.62 2.60 19.62
CA ASP A 87 7.48 2.70 20.54
C ASP A 87 6.24 1.97 20.00
N ILE A 88 6.26 1.57 18.73
CA ILE A 88 5.18 0.84 18.09
C ILE A 88 5.21 -0.62 18.53
N LYS A 89 4.14 -1.05 19.19
CA LYS A 89 3.98 -2.44 19.64
C LYS A 89 3.33 -3.26 18.54
N GLY A 90 4.07 -4.25 18.03
CA GLY A 90 3.49 -5.32 17.20
C GLY A 90 2.75 -6.30 18.10
N ASN A 91 1.45 -6.45 17.87
CA ASN A 91 0.62 -7.45 18.56
C ASN A 91 0.75 -8.82 17.90
#